data_AF-A0A7X7NYK1-F1
#
_entry.id   AF-A0A7X7NYK1-F1
#
_cell.length_a   1.000
_cell.length_b   1.000
_cell.length_c   1.000
_cell.angle_alpha   90.00
_cell.angle_beta   90.00
_cell.angle_gamma   90.00
#
_symmetry.space_group_name_H-M   'P 1'
#
loop_
_entity.id
_entity.type
_entity.pdbx_description
1 polymer ?
#
loop_
_entity_poly.entity_id
_entity_poly.type
_entity_poly.pdbx_seq_one_letter_code
_entity_poly.pdbx_strand_id
1 'polypeptide(L)'
;MYEIKYRSPDEMKDSGVEWLGSIPEDWDIQRAKVYFTQSFTKGNKHLTLLSATQNNGVVPKDSLEGIVQVKEDANLSIFKTVHAGDYVISLRSFQGGFEMSNFEGVITPAYTVFRAKKPINNSFFRFLFKSYNFITKLNSLTVGIRDGKNILFEDFANLLLPIPPLYIQQKISDFLDIKTAQFDSIISKKELLIKKLEEAKKSLISEVVTGKVKIVDGQMNKRQPEEMKDSGVEWLGMIPRNWVITKVKYYYDVQLGKMLQPNKKSKRDTLEKYLCTINVD
;
A
#
# COMPACT_ATOMS: atom_id res chain seq x y z
N MET A 1 8.31 28.68 -6.99
CA MET A 1 7.03 27.98 -7.21
C MET A 1 6.98 27.60 -8.68
N TYR A 2 6.67 26.35 -9.02
CA TYR A 2 6.38 25.98 -10.40
C TYR A 2 4.95 26.43 -10.72
N GLU A 3 4.80 27.31 -11.70
CA GLU A 3 3.49 27.68 -12.23
C GLU A 3 3.07 26.63 -13.27
N ILE A 4 1.93 25.99 -13.05
CA ILE A 4 1.39 25.00 -14.01
C ILE A 4 0.71 25.80 -15.11
N LYS A 5 1.32 25.81 -16.29
CA LYS A 5 0.72 26.37 -17.50
C LYS A 5 0.30 25.22 -18.41
N TYR A 6 -0.98 25.18 -18.77
CA TYR A 6 -1.45 24.26 -19.79
C TYR A 6 -0.97 24.74 -21.16
N ARG A 7 -0.52 23.78 -22.00
CA ARG A 7 -0.18 24.06 -23.39
C ARG A 7 -1.42 24.50 -24.15
N SER A 8 -1.25 25.43 -25.10
CA SER A 8 -2.34 25.79 -26.01
C SER A 8 -2.65 24.64 -26.98
N PRO A 9 -3.86 24.57 -27.55
CA PRO A 9 -4.20 23.58 -28.56
C PRO A 9 -3.20 23.52 -29.73
N ASP A 10 -2.63 24.67 -30.13
CA ASP A 10 -1.66 24.76 -31.24
C ASP A 10 -0.29 24.13 -30.93
N GLU A 11 -0.01 23.80 -29.67
CA GLU A 11 1.22 23.09 -29.26
C GLU A 11 1.01 21.57 -29.16
N MET A 12 -0.19 21.08 -29.49
CA MET A 12 -0.64 19.72 -29.28
C MET A 12 -1.14 19.12 -30.60
N LYS A 13 -0.83 17.84 -30.82
CA LYS A 13 -1.39 17.01 -31.90
C LYS A 13 -2.19 15.85 -31.34
N ASP A 14 -3.12 15.34 -32.14
CA ASP A 14 -3.69 14.01 -31.90
C ASP A 14 -2.58 12.96 -32.02
N SER A 15 -2.43 12.14 -30.97
CA SER A 15 -1.47 11.04 -30.98
C SER A 15 -1.88 9.88 -31.90
N GLY A 16 -3.17 9.80 -32.27
CA GLY A 16 -3.74 8.61 -32.92
C GLY A 16 -3.82 7.39 -31.99
N VAL A 17 -3.60 7.59 -30.68
CA VAL A 17 -3.60 6.54 -29.66
C VAL A 17 -4.63 6.89 -28.59
N GLU A 18 -5.71 6.10 -28.54
CA GLU A 18 -6.89 6.35 -27.69
C GLU A 18 -6.55 6.69 -26.23
N TRP A 19 -5.66 5.92 -25.59
CA TRP A 19 -5.34 6.12 -24.17
C TRP A 19 -4.41 7.33 -23.91
N LEU A 20 -3.75 7.85 -24.94
CA LEU A 20 -2.88 9.03 -24.85
C LEU A 20 -3.63 10.33 -25.17
N GLY A 21 -4.60 10.29 -26.08
CA GLY A 21 -5.30 11.50 -26.53
C GLY A 21 -4.35 12.46 -27.26
N SER A 22 -4.42 13.75 -26.96
CA SER A 22 -3.50 14.73 -27.54
C SER A 22 -2.16 14.77 -26.81
N ILE A 23 -1.06 14.86 -27.56
CA ILE A 23 0.31 14.99 -27.04
C ILE A 23 0.99 16.22 -27.62
N PRO A 24 2.08 16.73 -27.03
CA PRO A 24 2.84 17.83 -27.61
C PRO A 24 3.34 17.52 -29.03
N GLU A 25 3.34 18.55 -29.87
CA GLU A 25 3.72 18.44 -31.30
C GLU A 25 5.11 17.82 -31.49
N ASP A 26 6.04 18.15 -30.59
CA ASP A 26 7.44 17.72 -30.62
C ASP A 26 7.69 16.32 -30.05
N TRP A 27 6.65 15.63 -29.57
CA TRP A 27 6.78 14.28 -29.02
C TRP A 27 6.65 13.22 -30.11
N ASP A 28 7.53 12.22 -30.04
CA ASP A 28 7.45 11.04 -30.88
C ASP A 28 6.55 9.97 -30.25
N ILE A 29 6.04 9.05 -31.07
CA ILE A 29 5.26 7.91 -30.63
C ILE A 29 5.89 6.64 -31.20
N GLN A 30 6.27 5.73 -30.31
CA GLN A 30 6.92 4.48 -30.72
C GLN A 30 6.31 3.29 -30.02
N ARG A 31 6.37 2.13 -30.67
CA ARG A 31 6.00 0.88 -29.99
C ARG A 31 6.96 0.61 -28.84
N ALA A 32 6.46 0.14 -27.71
CA ALA A 32 7.27 -0.13 -26.53
C ALA A 32 8.45 -1.08 -26.84
N LYS A 33 8.25 -2.07 -27.73
CA LYS A 33 9.31 -2.98 -28.19
C LYS A 33 10.49 -2.31 -28.88
N VAL A 34 10.38 -1.05 -29.29
CA VAL A 34 11.51 -0.28 -29.83
C VAL A 34 12.48 0.12 -28.72
N TYR A 35 11.97 0.41 -27.51
CA TYR A 35 12.74 0.92 -26.38
C TYR A 35 12.96 -0.12 -25.28
N PHE A 36 12.10 -1.12 -25.16
CA PHE A 36 12.12 -2.10 -24.08
C PHE A 36 12.34 -3.53 -24.60
N THR A 37 12.93 -4.37 -23.77
CA THR A 37 13.11 -5.80 -24.02
C THR A 37 12.88 -6.61 -22.75
N GLN A 38 12.31 -7.80 -22.89
CA GLN A 38 12.15 -8.74 -21.79
C GLN A 38 13.48 -9.38 -21.42
N SER A 39 13.68 -9.63 -20.13
CA SER A 39 14.80 -10.41 -19.57
C SER A 39 14.33 -11.82 -19.21
N PHE A 40 15.14 -12.81 -19.55
CA PHE A 40 14.93 -14.22 -19.20
C PHE A 40 16.05 -14.78 -18.31
N THR A 41 16.99 -13.92 -17.89
CA THR A 41 18.12 -14.31 -17.04
C THR A 41 17.63 -14.78 -15.68
N LYS A 42 18.30 -15.80 -15.14
CA LYS A 42 18.01 -16.40 -13.83
C LYS A 42 19.21 -16.28 -12.89
N GLY A 43 18.92 -16.26 -11.58
CA GLY A 43 19.90 -16.08 -10.53
C GLY A 43 20.43 -14.64 -10.47
N ASN A 44 21.37 -14.38 -9.57
CA ASN A 44 22.13 -13.14 -9.51
C ASN A 44 23.38 -13.43 -8.66
N LYS A 45 24.44 -12.61 -8.77
CA LYS A 45 25.60 -12.65 -7.86
C LYS A 45 25.15 -12.44 -6.40
N HIS A 46 24.12 -11.60 -6.21
CA HIS A 46 23.48 -11.36 -4.92
C HIS A 46 22.04 -11.88 -4.97
N LEU A 47 21.77 -13.03 -4.34
CA LEU A 47 20.45 -13.67 -4.33
C LEU A 47 19.50 -13.03 -3.31
N THR A 48 19.45 -11.69 -3.26
CA THR A 48 18.45 -10.97 -2.46
C THR A 48 17.09 -11.19 -3.08
N LEU A 49 16.17 -11.79 -2.33
CA LEU A 49 14.80 -11.99 -2.79
C LEU A 49 14.05 -10.65 -2.77
N LEU A 50 13.53 -10.25 -3.93
CA LEU A 50 12.77 -9.03 -4.11
C LEU A 50 11.27 -9.31 -4.16
N SER A 51 10.48 -8.29 -3.82
CA SER A 51 9.02 -8.27 -3.90
C SER A 51 8.55 -7.06 -4.69
N ALA A 52 7.59 -7.25 -5.58
CA ALA A 52 6.95 -6.17 -6.32
C ALA A 52 5.77 -5.62 -5.51
N THR A 53 5.79 -4.33 -5.19
CA THR A 53 4.77 -3.66 -4.38
C THR A 53 4.17 -2.50 -5.17
N GLN A 54 2.86 -2.27 -5.05
CA GLN A 54 2.17 -1.25 -5.85
C GLN A 54 2.61 0.19 -5.51
N ASN A 55 3.07 0.42 -4.28
CA ASN A 55 3.38 1.75 -3.77
C ASN A 55 4.89 2.05 -3.70
N ASN A 56 5.73 1.03 -3.47
CA ASN A 56 7.17 1.23 -3.23
C ASN A 56 8.04 0.67 -4.36
N GLY A 57 7.44 0.22 -5.47
CA GLY A 57 8.16 -0.46 -6.54
C GLY A 57 8.64 -1.84 -6.13
N VAL A 58 9.77 -2.26 -6.70
CA VAL A 58 10.42 -3.52 -6.32
C VAL A 58 11.36 -3.25 -5.14
N VAL A 59 11.16 -3.97 -4.03
CA VAL A 59 11.91 -3.80 -2.77
C VAL A 59 12.43 -5.15 -2.24
N PRO A 60 13.49 -5.17 -1.42
CA PRO A 60 13.90 -6.38 -0.72
C PRO A 60 12.75 -6.95 0.11
N LYS A 61 12.52 -8.26 0.03
CA LYS A 61 11.39 -8.89 0.72
C LYS A 61 11.49 -8.72 2.25
N ASP A 62 12.71 -8.73 2.79
CA ASP A 62 12.96 -8.61 4.23
C ASP A 62 12.66 -7.20 4.77
N SER A 63 12.48 -6.19 3.90
CA SER A 63 12.06 -4.85 4.34
C SER A 63 10.54 -4.72 4.47
N LEU A 64 9.77 -5.78 4.24
CA LEU A 64 8.31 -5.77 4.31
C LEU A 64 7.84 -6.46 5.60
N GLU A 65 7.22 -5.69 6.49
CA GLU A 65 6.59 -6.22 7.70
C GLU A 65 5.34 -7.06 7.35
N GLY A 66 5.14 -8.18 8.07
CA GLY A 66 3.90 -8.98 7.98
C GLY A 66 3.75 -9.89 6.75
N ILE A 67 4.74 -9.97 5.85
CA ILE A 67 4.69 -10.90 4.71
C ILE A 67 5.28 -12.26 5.09
N VAL A 68 4.53 -13.33 4.80
CA VAL A 68 5.00 -14.71 4.97
C VAL A 68 6.34 -14.92 4.27
N GLN A 69 7.36 -15.30 5.03
CA GLN A 69 8.68 -15.63 4.51
C GLN A 69 8.55 -16.75 3.47
N VAL A 70 9.34 -16.65 2.38
CA VAL A 70 9.44 -17.81 1.48
C VAL A 70 10.03 -18.95 2.30
N LYS A 71 9.57 -20.18 2.07
CA LYS A 71 10.14 -21.35 2.73
C LYS A 71 11.67 -21.30 2.63
N GLU A 72 12.36 -21.63 3.72
CA GLU A 72 13.82 -21.60 3.83
C GLU A 72 14.54 -22.45 2.75
N ASP A 73 13.83 -23.37 2.09
CA ASP A 73 14.33 -24.28 1.05
C ASP A 73 14.19 -23.77 -0.41
N ALA A 74 13.71 -22.54 -0.62
CA ALA A 74 13.52 -22.04 -1.98
C ALA A 74 14.86 -21.81 -2.69
N ASN A 75 15.06 -22.53 -3.80
CA ASN A 75 16.23 -22.33 -4.65
C ASN A 75 16.14 -21.00 -5.42
N LEU A 76 16.75 -19.94 -4.88
CA LEU A 76 16.73 -18.61 -5.49
C LEU A 76 17.52 -18.52 -6.81
N SER A 77 18.36 -19.49 -7.16
CA SER A 77 19.11 -19.48 -8.42
C SER A 77 18.23 -19.65 -9.66
N ILE A 78 17.01 -20.20 -9.51
CA ILE A 78 16.05 -20.35 -10.62
C ILE A 78 15.12 -19.14 -10.77
N PHE A 79 15.20 -18.17 -9.86
CA PHE A 79 14.40 -16.94 -9.89
C PHE A 79 14.95 -15.97 -10.93
N LYS A 80 14.12 -15.07 -11.43
CA LYS A 80 14.51 -14.13 -12.49
C LYS A 80 15.42 -13.03 -11.93
N THR A 81 16.51 -12.74 -12.63
CA THR A 81 17.44 -11.66 -12.29
C THR A 81 16.75 -10.31 -12.42
N VAL A 82 16.94 -9.43 -11.45
CA VAL A 82 16.51 -8.03 -11.49
C VAL A 82 17.73 -7.15 -11.21
N HIS A 83 17.94 -6.16 -12.07
CA HIS A 83 18.92 -5.10 -11.88
C HIS A 83 18.25 -3.77 -11.50
N ALA A 84 19.02 -2.83 -10.96
CA ALA A 84 18.55 -1.46 -10.80
C ALA A 84 18.18 -0.85 -12.16
N GLY A 85 16.99 -0.25 -12.25
CA GLY A 85 16.40 0.27 -13.49
C GLY A 85 15.56 -0.74 -14.29
N ASP A 86 15.55 -2.02 -13.91
CA ASP A 86 14.62 -2.99 -14.49
C ASP A 86 13.17 -2.70 -14.01
N TYR A 87 12.20 -3.08 -14.83
CA TYR A 87 10.78 -3.05 -14.51
C TYR A 87 10.21 -4.46 -14.40
N VAL A 88 9.15 -4.58 -13.61
CA VAL A 88 8.46 -5.83 -13.31
C VAL A 88 6.97 -5.71 -13.64
N ILE A 89 6.49 -6.64 -14.47
CA ILE A 89 5.07 -6.94 -14.63
C ILE A 89 4.70 -8.02 -13.61
N SER A 90 3.88 -7.64 -12.63
CA SER A 90 3.43 -8.51 -11.54
C SER A 90 1.97 -8.96 -11.77
N LEU A 91 1.50 -9.86 -10.90
CA LEU A 91 0.10 -10.30 -10.89
C LEU A 91 -0.91 -9.17 -10.57
N ARG A 92 -0.44 -8.01 -10.08
CA ARG A 92 -1.26 -6.85 -9.73
C ARG A 92 -1.02 -5.65 -10.64
N SER A 93 -0.26 -5.82 -11.72
CA SER A 93 0.06 -4.72 -12.65
C SER A 93 -1.15 -4.14 -13.37
N PHE A 94 -2.26 -4.88 -13.45
CA PHE A 94 -3.53 -4.35 -13.97
C PHE A 94 -4.15 -3.29 -13.05
N GLN A 95 -3.84 -3.28 -11.75
CA GLN A 95 -4.33 -2.27 -10.81
C GLN A 95 -3.30 -1.19 -10.52
N GLY A 96 -2.02 -1.57 -10.46
CA GLY A 96 -0.96 -0.69 -9.97
C GLY A 96 0.06 -0.28 -11.02
N GLY A 97 -0.04 -0.73 -12.27
CA GLY A 97 0.99 -0.46 -13.27
C GLY A 97 2.24 -1.34 -13.12
N PHE A 98 3.38 -0.89 -13.65
CA PHE A 98 4.64 -1.63 -13.59
C PHE A 98 5.56 -1.12 -12.50
N GLU A 99 6.27 -2.05 -11.84
CA GLU A 99 7.16 -1.73 -10.73
C GLU A 99 8.59 -1.61 -11.19
N MET A 100 9.21 -0.45 -10.95
CA MET A 100 10.63 -0.24 -11.20
C MET A 100 11.46 -0.75 -10.00
N SER A 101 12.61 -1.34 -10.26
CA SER A 101 13.58 -1.71 -9.23
C SER A 101 14.68 -0.66 -9.08
N ASN A 102 15.02 -0.33 -7.84
CA ASN A 102 16.27 0.37 -7.49
C ASN A 102 17.32 -0.60 -6.92
N PHE A 103 17.05 -1.90 -6.93
CA PHE A 103 17.83 -2.92 -6.25
C PHE A 103 18.29 -4.01 -7.21
N GLU A 104 19.40 -4.64 -6.83
CA GLU A 104 19.93 -5.87 -7.41
C GLU A 104 19.36 -7.06 -6.64
N GLY A 105 18.90 -8.08 -7.36
CA GLY A 105 18.43 -9.29 -6.72
C GLY A 105 17.76 -10.26 -7.67
N VAL A 106 16.85 -11.05 -7.11
CA VAL A 106 16.03 -12.01 -7.85
C VAL A 106 14.57 -11.91 -7.46
N ILE A 107 13.67 -12.18 -8.41
CA ILE A 107 12.22 -12.13 -8.20
C ILE A 107 11.55 -13.40 -8.72
N THR A 108 10.38 -13.71 -8.16
CA THR A 108 9.63 -14.94 -8.50
C THR A 108 9.48 -15.16 -10.01
N PRO A 109 9.67 -16.40 -10.51
CA PRO A 109 9.49 -16.72 -11.93
C PRO A 109 8.10 -16.37 -12.50
N ALA A 110 7.09 -16.24 -11.64
CA ALA A 110 5.71 -15.87 -12.02
C ALA A 110 5.60 -14.45 -12.59
N TYR A 111 6.56 -13.55 -12.32
CA TYR A 111 6.56 -12.18 -12.82
C TYR A 111 7.39 -12.04 -14.07
N THR A 112 7.18 -10.99 -14.85
CA THR A 112 8.01 -10.69 -16.02
C THR A 112 8.94 -9.52 -15.73
N VAL A 113 10.24 -9.72 -15.97
CA VAL A 113 11.25 -8.65 -15.86
C VAL A 113 11.54 -8.11 -17.25
N PHE A 114 11.56 -6.80 -17.42
CA PHE A 114 11.94 -6.14 -18.67
C PHE A 114 12.74 -4.87 -18.39
N ARG A 115 13.46 -4.40 -19.39
CA ARG A 115 14.38 -3.27 -19.25
C ARG A 115 14.49 -2.46 -20.53
N ALA A 116 14.99 -1.24 -20.40
CA ALA A 116 15.31 -0.42 -21.54
C ALA A 116 16.49 -1.00 -22.33
N LYS A 117 16.39 -0.98 -23.66
CA LYS A 117 17.49 -1.29 -24.60
C LYS A 117 17.94 -0.06 -25.40
N LYS A 118 17.28 1.09 -25.19
CA LYS A 118 17.64 2.39 -25.73
C LYS A 118 17.69 3.41 -24.58
N PRO A 119 18.40 4.54 -24.73
CA PRO A 119 18.42 5.60 -23.73
C PRO A 119 17.00 6.10 -23.41
N ILE A 120 16.66 6.12 -22.12
CA ILE A 120 15.43 6.68 -21.55
C ILE A 120 15.75 7.28 -20.17
N ASN A 121 14.85 8.12 -19.65
CA ASN A 121 14.82 8.45 -18.24
C ASN A 121 13.86 7.47 -17.51
N ASN A 122 14.41 6.64 -16.61
CA ASN A 122 13.63 5.65 -15.88
C ASN A 122 12.59 6.29 -14.93
N SER A 123 12.88 7.43 -14.32
CA SER A 123 11.92 8.12 -13.45
C SER A 123 10.68 8.58 -14.23
N PHE A 124 10.86 9.09 -15.45
CA PHE A 124 9.75 9.45 -16.34
C PHE A 124 8.85 8.24 -16.64
N PHE A 125 9.44 7.13 -17.09
CA PHE A 125 8.68 5.92 -17.39
C PHE A 125 8.09 5.25 -16.14
N ARG A 126 8.73 5.40 -14.97
CA ARG A 126 8.15 5.04 -13.67
C ARG A 126 6.83 5.77 -13.42
N PHE A 127 6.76 7.07 -13.70
CA PHE A 127 5.50 7.81 -13.58
C PHE A 127 4.50 7.45 -14.69
N LEU A 128 4.96 7.34 -15.94
CA LEU A 128 4.09 7.01 -17.07
C LEU A 128 3.39 5.66 -16.86
N PHE A 129 4.13 4.63 -16.44
CA PHE A 129 3.60 3.29 -16.20
C PHE A 129 2.73 3.18 -14.96
N LYS A 130 2.63 4.25 -14.17
CA LYS A 130 1.73 4.39 -13.01
C LYS A 130 0.56 5.34 -13.28
N SER A 131 0.51 5.97 -14.46
CA SER A 131 -0.54 6.91 -14.80
C SER A 131 -1.90 6.21 -14.96
N TYR A 132 -2.97 6.92 -14.61
CA TYR A 132 -4.34 6.42 -14.68
C TYR A 132 -4.67 5.85 -16.08
N ASN A 133 -4.41 6.62 -17.13
CA ASN A 133 -4.72 6.20 -18.51
C ASN A 133 -3.93 4.95 -18.92
N PHE A 134 -2.66 4.84 -18.51
CA PHE A 134 -1.86 3.66 -18.80
C PHE A 134 -2.41 2.43 -18.07
N ILE A 135 -2.77 2.55 -16.79
CA ILE A 135 -3.37 1.46 -16.01
C ILE A 135 -4.72 1.04 -16.59
N THR A 136 -5.58 1.99 -17.00
CA THR A 136 -6.82 1.70 -17.71
C THR A 136 -6.55 0.98 -19.03
N LYS A 137 -5.52 1.39 -19.77
CA LYS A 137 -5.13 0.68 -21.00
C LYS A 137 -4.65 -0.74 -20.70
N LEU A 138 -3.84 -0.95 -19.67
CA LEU A 138 -3.42 -2.28 -19.23
C LEU A 138 -4.63 -3.16 -18.89
N ASN A 139 -5.62 -2.62 -18.16
CA ASN A 139 -6.86 -3.35 -17.87
C ASN A 139 -7.59 -3.83 -19.13
N SER A 140 -7.59 -3.05 -20.22
CA SER A 140 -8.19 -3.47 -21.49
C SER A 140 -7.47 -4.64 -22.16
N LEU A 141 -6.17 -4.83 -21.91
CA LEU A 141 -5.38 -5.93 -22.46
C LEU A 141 -5.64 -7.26 -21.75
N THR A 142 -6.33 -7.21 -20.61
CA THR A 142 -6.50 -8.37 -19.77
C THR A 142 -7.68 -9.25 -20.22
N VAL A 143 -7.40 -10.43 -20.78
CA VAL A 143 -8.42 -11.39 -21.25
C VAL A 143 -9.00 -12.19 -20.08
N GLY A 144 -10.34 -12.27 -19.96
CA GLY A 144 -11.05 -13.23 -19.08
C GLY A 144 -11.77 -12.64 -17.85
N ILE A 145 -12.69 -13.44 -17.26
CA ILE A 145 -13.65 -13.09 -16.19
C ILE A 145 -13.14 -13.53 -14.78
N ARG A 146 -11.99 -14.21 -14.66
CA ARG A 146 -11.45 -14.71 -13.38
C ARG A 146 -10.37 -13.78 -12.82
N ASP A 147 -10.42 -13.55 -11.50
CA ASP A 147 -9.41 -12.83 -10.72
C ASP A 147 -8.02 -13.45 -10.92
N GLY A 148 -7.13 -12.69 -11.58
CA GLY A 148 -5.77 -13.11 -11.90
C GLY A 148 -5.49 -12.99 -13.39
N LYS A 149 -5.30 -11.76 -13.87
CA LYS A 149 -5.05 -11.50 -15.28
C LYS A 149 -3.58 -11.19 -15.51
N ASN A 150 -2.86 -12.12 -16.11
CA ASN A 150 -1.46 -11.92 -16.49
C ASN A 150 -1.38 -11.00 -17.71
N ILE A 151 -0.71 -9.87 -17.55
CA ILE A 151 -0.32 -9.01 -18.68
C ILE A 151 0.94 -9.64 -19.28
N LEU A 152 0.87 -10.06 -20.55
CA LEU A 152 2.05 -10.57 -21.24
C LEU A 152 2.94 -9.40 -21.65
N PHE A 153 4.26 -9.63 -21.66
CA PHE A 153 5.18 -8.61 -22.17
C PHE A 153 4.88 -8.27 -23.62
N GLU A 154 4.47 -9.23 -24.46
CA GLU A 154 4.15 -8.98 -25.88
C GLU A 154 2.97 -8.00 -26.05
N ASP A 155 1.97 -8.05 -25.17
CA ASP A 155 0.86 -7.10 -25.19
C ASP A 155 1.37 -5.69 -24.92
N PHE A 156 2.23 -5.54 -23.91
CA PHE A 156 2.93 -4.28 -23.62
C PHE A 156 3.84 -3.85 -24.77
N ALA A 157 4.64 -4.76 -25.32
CA ALA A 157 5.64 -4.49 -26.36
C ALA A 157 5.01 -3.88 -27.62
N ASN A 158 3.74 -4.21 -27.89
CA ASN A 158 3.01 -3.67 -29.03
C ASN A 158 2.26 -2.36 -28.75
N LEU A 159 2.14 -1.92 -27.48
CA LEU A 159 1.58 -0.62 -27.15
C LEU A 159 2.43 0.53 -27.72
N LEU A 160 1.76 1.56 -28.20
CA LEU A 160 2.36 2.83 -28.59
C LEU A 160 2.54 3.70 -27.34
N LEU A 161 3.76 4.17 -27.10
CA LEU A 161 4.16 5.02 -25.99
C LEU A 161 4.62 6.39 -26.50
N PRO A 162 4.38 7.47 -25.74
CA PRO A 162 4.99 8.76 -26.02
C PRO A 162 6.47 8.69 -25.66
N ILE A 163 7.31 9.18 -26.56
CA ILE A 163 8.76 9.28 -26.39
C ILE A 163 9.17 10.76 -26.52
N PRO A 164 9.03 11.55 -25.44
CA PRO A 164 9.56 12.90 -25.41
C PRO A 164 11.09 12.88 -25.56
N PRO A 165 11.72 13.99 -25.99
CA PRO A 165 13.18 14.14 -25.90
C PRO A 165 13.71 13.87 -24.48
N LEU A 166 14.89 13.27 -24.33
CA LEU A 166 15.44 12.89 -23.02
C LEU A 166 15.48 14.04 -22.01
N TYR A 167 15.86 15.24 -22.46
CA TYR A 167 15.89 16.42 -21.60
C TYR A 167 14.49 16.84 -21.12
N ILE A 168 13.44 16.57 -21.89
CA ILE A 168 12.04 16.77 -21.50
C ILE A 168 11.61 15.68 -20.52
N GLN A 169 11.97 14.42 -20.77
CA GLN A 169 11.70 13.32 -19.82
C GLN A 169 12.27 13.65 -18.44
N GLN A 170 13.52 14.13 -18.38
CA GLN A 170 14.17 14.57 -17.14
C GLN A 170 13.41 15.73 -16.45
N LYS A 171 13.07 16.80 -17.19
CA LYS A 171 12.32 17.93 -16.63
C LYS A 171 10.98 17.50 -16.02
N ILE A 172 10.27 16.59 -16.69
CA ILE A 172 9.00 16.05 -16.21
C ILE A 172 9.23 15.22 -14.95
N SER A 173 10.21 14.32 -14.96
CA SER A 173 10.49 13.47 -13.79
C SER A 173 10.92 14.29 -12.57
N ASP A 174 11.76 15.31 -12.75
CA ASP A 174 12.23 16.17 -11.66
C ASP A 174 11.06 16.93 -11.02
N PHE A 175 10.18 17.48 -11.85
CA PHE A 175 8.98 18.16 -11.37
C PHE A 175 8.07 17.21 -10.59
N LEU A 176 7.84 16.00 -11.12
CA LEU A 176 6.99 15.00 -10.47
C LEU A 176 7.61 14.53 -9.15
N ASP A 177 8.90 14.22 -9.12
CA ASP A 177 9.60 13.80 -7.90
C ASP A 177 9.50 14.87 -6.79
N ILE A 178 9.69 16.15 -7.13
CA ILE A 178 9.54 17.25 -6.17
C ILE A 178 8.09 17.33 -5.65
N LYS A 179 7.10 17.22 -6.54
CA LYS A 179 5.68 17.35 -6.17
C LYS A 179 5.17 16.17 -5.37
N THR A 180 5.54 14.94 -5.74
CA THR A 180 5.13 13.75 -4.99
C THR A 180 5.78 13.71 -3.63
N ALA A 181 7.07 14.08 -3.50
CA ALA A 181 7.73 14.17 -2.19
C ALA A 181 7.05 15.18 -1.25
N GLN A 182 6.51 16.29 -1.79
CA GLN A 182 5.70 17.23 -1.01
C GLN A 182 4.40 16.59 -0.50
N PHE A 183 3.71 15.82 -1.35
CA PHE A 183 2.50 15.10 -0.94
C PHE A 183 2.81 14.02 0.10
N ASP A 184 3.85 13.23 -0.11
CA ASP A 184 4.27 12.18 0.84
C ASP A 184 4.61 12.77 2.22
N SER A 185 5.28 13.92 2.26
CA SER A 185 5.56 14.64 3.51
C SER A 185 4.28 15.08 4.24
N ILE A 186 3.26 15.54 3.50
CA ILE A 186 1.97 15.94 4.08
C ILE A 186 1.22 14.71 4.59
N ILE A 187 1.17 13.64 3.80
CA ILE A 187 0.51 12.38 4.15
C ILE A 187 1.12 11.82 5.45
N SER A 188 2.45 11.69 5.51
CA SER A 188 3.15 11.19 6.70
C SER A 188 2.87 12.03 7.96
N LYS A 189 2.83 13.36 7.84
CA LYS A 189 2.47 14.25 8.97
C LYS A 189 1.03 14.04 9.44
N LYS A 190 0.10 13.78 8.51
CA LYS A 190 -1.32 13.51 8.83
C LYS A 190 -1.48 12.16 9.51
N GLU A 191 -0.81 11.12 9.04
CA GLU A 191 -0.80 9.80 9.67
C GLU A 191 -0.25 9.86 11.09
N LEU A 192 0.86 10.57 11.30
CA LEU A 192 1.42 10.79 12.65
C LEU A 192 0.45 11.54 13.56
N LEU A 193 -0.27 12.54 13.04
CA LEU A 193 -1.28 13.26 13.80
C LEU A 193 -2.44 12.35 14.20
N ILE A 194 -2.93 11.50 13.28
CA ILE A 194 -3.98 10.52 13.58
C ILE A 194 -3.53 9.60 14.72
N LYS A 195 -2.33 9.03 14.63
CA LYS A 195 -1.77 8.16 15.67
C LYS A 195 -1.72 8.86 17.04
N LYS A 196 -1.25 10.11 17.09
CA LYS A 196 -1.19 10.90 18.34
C LYS A 196 -2.58 11.18 18.91
N LEU A 197 -3.58 11.45 18.06
CA LEU A 197 -4.96 11.66 18.50
C LEU A 197 -5.58 10.38 19.05
N GLU A 198 -5.27 9.22 18.47
CA GLU A 198 -5.71 7.92 19.00
C GLU A 198 -5.07 7.60 20.36
N GLU A 199 -3.77 7.85 20.51
CA GLU A 199 -3.06 7.72 21.79
C GLU A 199 -3.65 8.67 22.84
N ALA A 200 -3.87 9.94 22.49
CA ALA A 200 -4.49 10.93 23.37
C ALA A 200 -5.92 10.53 23.76
N LYS A 201 -6.71 10.00 22.82
CA LYS A 201 -8.06 9.49 23.09
C LYS A 201 -8.03 8.33 24.08
N LYS A 202 -7.15 7.33 23.87
CA LYS A 202 -6.98 6.19 24.78
C LYS A 202 -6.54 6.65 26.18
N SER A 203 -5.58 7.56 26.23
CA SER A 203 -5.09 8.17 27.48
C SER A 203 -6.19 8.93 28.21
N LEU A 204 -6.95 9.79 27.52
CA LEU A 204 -8.06 10.53 28.11
C LEU A 204 -9.13 9.61 28.69
N ILE A 205 -9.55 8.59 27.92
CA ILE A 205 -10.52 7.59 28.42
C ILE A 205 -9.96 6.92 29.67
N SER A 206 -8.71 6.46 29.63
CA SER A 206 -8.05 5.83 30.77
C SER A 206 -8.03 6.75 32.00
N GLU A 207 -7.58 8.00 31.86
CA GLU A 207 -7.51 8.96 32.96
C GLU A 207 -8.88 9.23 33.59
N VAL A 208 -9.92 9.34 32.76
CA VAL A 208 -11.28 9.61 33.23
C VAL A 208 -11.88 8.38 33.92
N VAL A 209 -11.84 7.20 33.30
CA VAL A 209 -12.49 5.99 33.85
C VAL A 209 -11.72 5.38 35.01
N THR A 210 -10.42 5.63 35.11
CA THR A 210 -9.60 5.24 36.30
C THR A 210 -9.64 6.31 37.40
N GLY A 211 -10.31 7.43 37.16
CA GLY A 211 -10.55 8.47 38.16
C GLY A 211 -9.33 9.35 38.45
N LYS A 212 -8.27 9.33 37.62
CA LYS A 212 -7.11 10.24 37.74
C LYS A 212 -7.51 11.71 37.60
N VAL A 213 -8.57 11.96 36.83
CA VAL A 213 -9.21 13.27 36.70
C VAL A 213 -10.65 13.22 37.23
N LYS A 214 -11.20 14.38 37.59
CA LYS A 214 -12.60 14.58 37.96
C LYS A 214 -13.27 15.55 36.99
N ILE A 215 -14.55 15.32 36.70
CA ILE A 215 -15.36 16.21 35.89
C ILE A 215 -16.19 17.09 36.83
N VAL A 216 -16.01 18.40 36.74
CA VAL A 216 -16.75 19.40 37.51
C VAL A 216 -17.28 20.42 36.50
N ASP A 217 -18.59 20.60 36.46
CA ASP A 217 -19.27 21.51 35.51
C ASP A 217 -18.88 21.28 34.04
N GLY A 218 -18.73 20.01 33.65
CA GLY A 218 -18.30 19.61 32.30
C GLY A 218 -16.82 19.83 32.01
N GLN A 219 -16.02 20.28 32.98
CA GLN A 219 -14.59 20.53 32.83
C GLN A 219 -13.74 19.49 33.57
N MET A 220 -12.64 19.12 32.94
CA MET A 220 -11.68 18.14 33.47
C MET A 220 -10.71 18.81 34.44
N ASN A 221 -10.63 18.28 35.66
CA ASN A 221 -9.76 18.77 36.72
C ASN A 221 -8.88 17.61 37.23
N LYS A 222 -7.59 17.86 37.45
CA LYS A 222 -6.71 16.87 38.10
C LYS A 222 -7.13 16.68 39.56
N ARG A 223 -7.10 15.43 40.04
CA ARG A 223 -7.29 15.16 41.47
C ARG A 223 -6.00 15.39 42.24
N GLN A 224 -6.15 15.86 43.47
CA GLN A 224 -5.02 16.01 44.37
C GLN A 224 -4.64 14.66 45.00
N PRO A 225 -3.37 14.44 45.40
CA PRO A 225 -2.92 13.18 46.00
C PRO A 225 -3.74 12.74 47.23
N GLU A 226 -4.25 13.68 48.03
CA GLU A 226 -5.08 13.35 49.21
C GLU A 226 -6.41 12.70 48.82
N GLU A 227 -6.95 13.04 47.64
CA GLU A 227 -8.19 12.48 47.08
C GLU A 227 -8.01 11.05 46.56
N MET A 228 -6.78 10.53 46.53
CA MET A 228 -6.42 9.25 45.93
C MET A 228 -6.00 8.22 46.99
N LYS A 229 -6.12 6.93 46.65
CA LYS A 229 -5.59 5.78 47.38
C LYS A 229 -5.06 4.73 46.41
N ASP A 230 -4.15 3.87 46.88
CA ASP A 230 -3.72 2.71 46.09
C ASP A 230 -4.88 1.73 45.89
N SER A 231 -5.05 1.26 44.65
CA SER A 231 -6.05 0.23 44.35
C SER A 231 -5.59 -1.18 44.74
N GLY A 232 -4.28 -1.40 44.88
CA GLY A 232 -3.74 -2.76 45.03
C GLY A 232 -3.90 -3.64 43.79
N VAL A 233 -4.27 -3.05 42.64
CA VAL A 233 -4.33 -3.71 41.33
C VAL A 233 -3.20 -3.17 40.46
N GLU A 234 -2.27 -4.05 40.08
CA GLU A 234 -0.99 -3.69 39.44
C GLU A 234 -1.13 -2.74 38.25
N TRP A 235 -2.07 -3.00 37.35
CA TRP A 235 -2.26 -2.20 36.14
C TRP A 235 -3.06 -0.90 36.36
N LEU A 236 -3.80 -0.79 37.47
CA LEU A 236 -4.75 0.30 37.71
C LEU A 236 -4.12 1.44 38.53
N GLY A 237 -3.23 1.11 39.47
CA GLY A 237 -2.52 2.10 40.29
C GLY A 237 -3.44 2.85 41.25
N MET A 238 -3.31 4.18 41.32
CA MET A 238 -4.08 5.03 42.24
C MET A 238 -5.51 5.28 41.73
N ILE A 239 -6.49 5.20 42.63
CA ILE A 239 -7.91 5.50 42.37
C ILE A 239 -8.45 6.50 43.39
N PRO A 240 -9.62 7.13 43.14
CA PRO A 240 -10.24 8.00 44.14
C PRO A 240 -10.50 7.28 45.46
N ARG A 241 -10.22 7.95 46.56
CA ARG A 241 -10.26 7.37 47.92
C ARG A 241 -11.62 6.78 48.28
N ASN A 242 -12.70 7.37 47.77
CA ASN A 242 -14.08 6.93 47.98
C ASN A 242 -14.55 5.81 47.05
N TRP A 243 -13.75 5.39 46.06
CA TRP A 243 -14.13 4.30 45.15
C TRP A 243 -13.95 2.93 45.81
N VAL A 244 -14.89 2.02 45.54
CA VAL A 244 -14.89 0.65 46.06
C VAL A 244 -14.33 -0.29 45.01
N ILE A 245 -13.44 -1.18 45.43
CA ILE A 245 -12.88 -2.24 44.59
C ILE A 245 -13.62 -3.53 44.89
N THR A 246 -14.10 -4.20 43.84
CA THR A 246 -14.94 -5.38 43.98
C THR A 246 -14.75 -6.30 42.78
N LYS A 247 -15.20 -7.55 42.91
CA LYS A 247 -15.12 -8.55 41.84
C LYS A 247 -16.28 -8.37 40.88
N VAL A 248 -16.01 -8.50 39.58
CA VAL A 248 -16.99 -8.38 38.48
C VAL A 248 -18.25 -9.21 38.73
N LYS A 249 -18.10 -10.44 39.26
CA LYS A 249 -19.22 -11.36 39.57
C LYS A 249 -20.30 -10.83 40.52
N TYR A 250 -20.03 -9.74 41.25
CA TYR A 250 -21.03 -9.13 42.14
C TYR A 250 -21.94 -8.14 41.42
N TYR A 251 -21.59 -7.73 40.20
CA TYR A 251 -22.31 -6.71 39.42
C TYR A 251 -22.74 -7.20 38.04
N TYR A 252 -22.19 -8.31 37.56
CA TYR A 252 -22.46 -8.85 36.24
C TYR A 252 -22.67 -10.35 36.30
N ASP A 253 -23.71 -10.80 35.59
CA ASP A 253 -23.91 -12.21 35.27
C ASP A 253 -23.15 -12.57 33.98
N VAL A 254 -22.43 -13.68 34.01
CA VAL A 254 -21.69 -14.17 32.84
C VAL A 254 -22.55 -15.20 32.14
N GLN A 255 -23.03 -14.87 30.94
CA GLN A 255 -23.67 -15.82 30.05
C GLN A 255 -22.66 -16.34 29.02
N LEU A 256 -22.37 -17.64 29.09
CA LEU A 256 -21.54 -18.29 28.08
C LEU A 256 -22.34 -18.47 26.79
N GLY A 257 -21.76 -18.06 25.66
CA GLY A 257 -22.31 -18.36 24.34
C GLY A 257 -22.35 -19.86 24.10
N LYS A 258 -23.41 -20.36 23.46
CA LYS A 258 -23.41 -21.72 22.91
C LYS A 258 -22.46 -21.76 21.71
N MET A 259 -21.56 -22.75 21.68
CA MET A 259 -20.79 -23.02 20.46
C MET A 259 -21.75 -23.30 19.31
N LEU A 260 -21.51 -22.64 18.16
CA LEU A 260 -22.19 -22.93 16.91
C LEU A 260 -22.00 -24.41 16.58
N GLN A 261 -23.10 -25.15 16.52
CA GLN A 261 -23.12 -26.51 16.00
C GLN A 261 -23.60 -26.46 14.55
N PRO A 262 -22.84 -27.02 13.59
CA PRO A 262 -23.17 -26.92 12.16
C PRO A 262 -24.45 -27.66 11.79
N ASN A 263 -24.84 -28.66 12.60
CA ASN A 263 -26.05 -29.46 12.42
C ASN A 263 -26.86 -29.54 13.72
N LYS A 264 -28.18 -29.62 13.56
CA LYS A 264 -29.16 -29.85 14.63
C LYS A 264 -28.92 -31.22 15.29
N LYS A 265 -28.71 -31.25 16.61
CA LYS A 265 -28.52 -32.49 17.41
C LYS A 265 -29.80 -32.95 18.11
N SER A 266 -30.78 -32.07 18.25
CA SER A 266 -32.07 -32.37 18.88
C SER A 266 -33.21 -31.73 18.11
N LYS A 267 -34.41 -32.32 18.11
CA LYS A 267 -35.63 -31.72 17.53
C LYS A 267 -35.95 -30.32 18.09
N ARG A 268 -35.43 -29.99 19.29
CA ARG A 268 -35.60 -28.69 19.96
C ARG A 268 -34.63 -27.60 19.49
N ASP A 269 -33.61 -27.91 18.70
CA ASP A 269 -32.68 -26.86 18.24
C ASP A 269 -33.35 -26.00 17.16
N THR A 270 -33.30 -24.69 17.32
CA THR A 270 -33.77 -23.71 16.33
C THR A 270 -32.59 -22.93 15.77
N LEU A 271 -32.68 -22.56 14.48
CA LEU A 271 -31.71 -21.68 13.86
C LEU A 271 -32.06 -20.25 14.25
N GLU A 272 -31.20 -19.62 15.04
CA GLU A 272 -31.36 -18.22 15.48
C GLU A 272 -30.34 -17.33 14.77
N LYS A 273 -30.74 -16.08 14.47
CA LYS A 273 -29.78 -15.05 14.03
C LYS A 273 -28.89 -14.71 15.23
N TYR A 274 -27.58 -14.85 15.07
CA TYR A 274 -26.62 -14.43 16.09
C TYR A 274 -25.89 -13.16 15.63
N LEU A 275 -25.54 -12.33 16.61
CA LEU A 275 -24.68 -11.18 16.40
C LEU A 275 -23.23 -11.66 16.41
N CYS A 276 -22.45 -11.28 15.41
CA CYS A 276 -21.01 -11.45 15.43
C CYS A 276 -20.33 -10.15 15.88
N THR A 277 -19.18 -10.28 16.54
CA THR A 277 -18.27 -9.15 16.69
C THR A 277 -17.69 -8.80 15.34
N ILE A 278 -18.01 -7.61 14.85
CA ILE A 278 -17.26 -6.96 13.77
C ILE A 278 -16.04 -6.35 14.44
N ASN A 279 -14.84 -6.71 13.96
CA ASN A 279 -13.51 -6.41 14.51
C ASN A 279 -12.97 -7.47 15.45
N VAL A 280 -12.36 -8.50 14.85
CA VAL A 280 -11.12 -9.05 15.37
C VAL A 280 -10.11 -8.79 14.25
N ASP A 281 -9.40 -7.67 14.36
CA ASP A 281 -8.18 -7.43 13.56
C ASP A 281 -7.09 -8.41 13.97
#